data_AF-A0A2N5M9P0-F1
#
_entry.id   AF-A0A2N5M9P0-F1
#
_cell.length_a   1.000
_cell.length_b   1.000
_cell.length_c   1.000
_cell.angle_alpha   90.00
_cell.angle_beta   90.00
_cell.angle_gamma   90.00
#
_symmetry.space_group_name_H-M   'P 1'
#
loop_
_entity.id
_entity.type
_entity.pdbx_description
1 polymer ?
#
loop_
_entity_poly.entity_id
_entity_poly.type
_entity_poly.pdbx_seq_one_letter_code
_entity_poly.pdbx_strand_id
1 'polypeptide(L)'
;MDSGNTPTLPYDPGTRLTRNELKDILEDSISSFRDLSIKIAEENEVKLTKGRATNILLDGCNKNQLVEIINQLYLINQRNSNEISFLKCILTGLLSEQLKNK
;
A
#
# COMPACT_ATOMS: atom_id res chain seq x y z
N MET A 1 -8.65 -33.69 9.90
CA MET A 1 -9.25 -32.35 10.02
C MET A 1 -8.09 -31.38 9.98
N ASP A 2 -7.79 -30.84 8.80
CA ASP A 2 -6.76 -29.81 8.67
C ASP A 2 -7.26 -28.55 9.35
N SER A 3 -6.69 -28.23 10.51
CA SER A 3 -6.80 -26.90 11.10
C SER A 3 -6.07 -25.95 10.16
N GLY A 4 -6.82 -25.39 9.21
CA GLY A 4 -6.33 -24.40 8.25
C GLY A 4 -5.69 -23.25 9.03
N ASN A 5 -4.36 -23.20 8.98
CA ASN A 5 -3.54 -22.19 9.64
C ASN A 5 -3.85 -20.85 8.96
N THR A 6 -4.86 -20.14 9.46
CA THR A 6 -5.24 -18.84 8.91
C THR A 6 -4.10 -17.89 9.27
N PRO A 7 -3.46 -17.23 8.28
CA PRO A 7 -2.34 -16.36 8.58
C PRO A 7 -2.80 -15.26 9.54
N THR A 8 -2.20 -15.23 10.74
CA THR A 8 -2.45 -14.20 11.73
C THR A 8 -2.02 -12.86 11.13
N LEU A 9 -2.98 -11.96 11.01
CA LEU A 9 -2.76 -10.60 10.54
C LEU A 9 -1.89 -9.84 11.56
N PRO A 10 -0.93 -9.04 11.11
CA PRO A 10 -0.01 -8.36 12.01
C PRO A 10 -0.68 -7.22 12.80
N TYR A 11 -1.76 -6.63 12.26
CA TYR A 11 -2.44 -5.49 12.89
C TYR A 11 -3.96 -5.61 12.82
N ASP A 12 -4.63 -5.35 13.95
CA ASP A 12 -6.08 -5.19 13.98
C ASP A 12 -6.49 -3.77 13.55
N PRO A 13 -7.62 -3.58 12.83
CA PRO A 13 -8.15 -2.25 12.51
C PRO A 13 -8.41 -1.36 13.73
N GLY A 14 -8.63 -1.96 14.91
CA GLY A 14 -8.79 -1.25 16.18
C GLY A 14 -7.48 -0.76 16.82
N THR A 15 -6.33 -1.09 16.23
CA THR A 15 -5.00 -0.75 16.79
C THR A 15 -4.79 0.77 16.79
N ARG A 16 -4.37 1.32 17.93
CA ARG A 16 -4.07 2.76 18.08
C ARG A 16 -2.70 3.13 17.51
N LEU A 17 -2.50 2.93 16.20
CA LEU A 17 -1.33 3.45 15.48
C LEU A 17 -1.46 4.95 15.20
N THR A 18 -0.39 5.69 15.43
CA THR A 18 -0.20 7.08 15.01
C THR A 18 0.16 7.14 13.52
N ARG A 19 0.08 8.33 12.93
CA ARG A 19 0.45 8.54 11.53
C ARG A 19 1.92 8.21 11.25
N ASN A 20 2.81 8.50 12.20
CA ASN A 20 4.24 8.19 12.07
C ASN A 20 4.48 6.69 12.11
N GLU A 21 3.85 5.98 13.05
CA GLU A 21 3.95 4.51 13.09
C GLU A 21 3.40 3.87 11.80
N LEU A 22 2.28 4.37 11.27
CA LEU A 22 1.74 3.89 9.99
C LEU A 22 2.72 4.14 8.84
N LYS A 23 3.40 5.29 8.84
CA LYS A 23 4.42 5.61 7.84
C LYS A 23 5.57 4.61 7.91
N ASP A 24 6.13 4.41 9.10
CA ASP A 24 7.29 3.54 9.32
C ASP A 24 6.92 2.09 8.93
N ILE A 25 5.76 1.60 9.36
CA ILE A 25 5.27 0.25 9.00
C ILE A 25 5.06 0.11 7.49
N LEU A 26 4.50 1.12 6.82
CA LEU A 26 4.32 1.08 5.36
C LEU A 26 5.66 1.08 4.63
N GLU A 27 6.61 1.89 5.08
CA GLU A 27 7.96 1.86 4.53
C GLU A 27 8.58 0.47 4.73
N ASP A 28 8.42 -0.17 5.88
CA ASP A 28 8.98 -1.50 6.10
C ASP A 28 8.24 -2.61 5.32
N SER A 29 6.94 -2.46 5.11
CA SER A 29 6.10 -3.45 4.43
C SER A 29 6.24 -3.43 2.91
N ILE A 30 6.67 -2.30 2.35
CA ILE A 30 6.83 -2.12 0.91
C ILE A 30 8.25 -2.56 0.50
N SER A 31 8.29 -3.51 -0.43
CA SER A 31 9.50 -4.00 -1.10
C SER A 31 10.37 -2.85 -1.60
N SER A 32 11.69 -3.07 -1.54
CA SER A 32 12.66 -2.08 -2.00
C SER A 32 12.61 -1.97 -3.54
N PHE A 33 11.78 -1.08 -4.06
CA PHE A 33 11.86 -0.60 -5.43
C PHE A 33 12.55 0.77 -5.48
N ARG A 34 13.36 0.97 -6.52
CA ARG A 34 13.99 2.29 -6.76
C ARG A 34 12.95 3.28 -7.26
N ASP A 35 12.27 2.92 -8.34
CA ASP A 35 11.22 3.71 -8.97
C ASP A 35 10.06 2.79 -9.40
N LEU A 36 8.84 3.27 -9.20
CA LEU A 36 7.60 2.62 -9.61
C LEU A 36 6.90 3.47 -10.67
N SER A 37 6.88 2.97 -11.90
CA SER A 37 6.13 3.59 -13.01
C SER A 37 4.66 3.21 -12.96
N ILE A 38 3.79 4.22 -12.94
CA ILE A 38 2.33 4.11 -12.94
C ILE A 38 1.76 4.92 -14.10
N LYS A 39 1.00 4.25 -14.98
CA LYS A 39 0.26 4.90 -16.06
C LYS A 39 -1.14 5.25 -15.58
N ILE A 40 -1.48 6.53 -15.57
CA ILE A 40 -2.79 7.03 -15.14
C ILE A 40 -3.72 7.29 -16.35
N ALA A 41 -3.15 7.75 -17.47
CA ALA A 41 -3.84 7.97 -18.75
C ALA A 41 -2.90 7.66 -19.92
N GLU A 42 -3.39 7.73 -21.17
CA GLU A 42 -2.60 7.38 -22.37
C GLU A 42 -1.24 8.08 -22.44
N GLU A 43 -1.18 9.36 -22.04
CA GLU A 43 0.03 10.20 -22.07
C GLU A 43 0.55 10.58 -20.68
N ASN A 44 -0.04 10.06 -19.60
CA ASN A 44 0.31 10.44 -18.23
C ASN A 44 0.90 9.27 -17.46
N GLU A 45 2.23 9.20 -17.41
CA GLU A 45 3.00 8.28 -16.60
C GLU A 45 3.68 9.03 -15.46
N VAL A 46 3.49 8.53 -14.24
CA VAL A 46 4.14 9.06 -13.04
C VAL A 46 5.14 8.03 -12.53
N LYS A 47 6.37 8.49 -12.27
CA LYS A 47 7.39 7.72 -11.57
C LYS A 47 7.38 8.06 -10.08
N LEU A 48 7.26 7.04 -9.24
CA LEU A 48 7.21 7.20 -7.80
C LEU A 48 8.41 6.52 -7.15
N THR A 49 9.08 7.24 -6.25
CA THR A 49 9.97 6.61 -5.28
C THR A 49 9.14 5.93 -4.19
N LYS A 50 9.75 4.98 -3.46
CA LYS A 50 9.11 4.33 -2.30
C LYS A 50 8.52 5.34 -1.32
N GLY A 51 9.30 6.35 -0.91
CA GLY A 51 8.81 7.39 0.01
C GLY A 51 7.64 8.21 -0.56
N ARG A 52 7.63 8.48 -1.88
CA ARG A 52 6.50 9.17 -2.52
C ARG A 52 5.25 8.30 -2.54
N ALA A 53 5.38 7.00 -2.83
CA ALA A 53 4.28 6.05 -2.77
C ALA A 53 3.69 5.96 -1.35
N THR A 54 4.53 5.86 -0.32
CA THR A 54 4.08 5.85 1.08
C THR A 54 3.29 7.12 1.43
N ASN A 55 3.79 8.29 1.05
CA ASN A 55 3.08 9.54 1.32
C ASN A 55 1.72 9.62 0.60
N ILE A 56 1.63 9.14 -0.65
CA ILE A 56 0.35 9.09 -1.37
C ILE A 56 -0.65 8.18 -0.64
N LEU A 57 -0.22 7.04 -0.12
CA LEU A 57 -1.08 6.17 0.68
C LEU A 57 -1.56 6.90 1.95
N LEU A 58 -0.64 7.49 2.70
CA LEU A 58 -0.95 8.21 3.95
C LEU A 58 -1.89 9.40 3.75
N ASP A 59 -1.80 10.08 2.61
CA ASP A 59 -2.64 11.24 2.29
C ASP A 59 -3.99 10.84 1.70
N GLY A 60 -4.02 9.74 0.94
CA GLY A 60 -5.20 9.28 0.20
C GLY A 60 -6.08 8.27 0.95
N CYS A 61 -5.58 7.65 2.01
CA CYS A 61 -6.30 6.63 2.75
C CYS A 61 -6.55 7.03 4.21
N ASN A 62 -7.72 6.67 4.72
CA ASN A 62 -7.97 6.73 6.14
C ASN A 62 -7.22 5.62 6.88
N LYS A 63 -7.15 5.72 8.22
CA LYS A 63 -6.39 4.79 9.05
C LYS A 63 -6.79 3.32 8.87
N ASN A 64 -8.09 3.02 8.77
CA ASN A 64 -8.55 1.64 8.63
C ASN A 64 -8.10 1.06 7.28
N GLN A 65 -8.22 1.85 6.22
CA GLN A 65 -7.72 1.48 4.89
C GLN A 65 -6.19 1.24 4.90
N LEU A 66 -5.42 2.09 5.60
CA LEU A 66 -3.97 1.91 5.72
C LEU A 66 -3.62 0.59 6.42
N VAL A 67 -4.32 0.25 7.52
CA VAL A 67 -4.13 -1.02 8.22
C VAL A 67 -4.48 -2.20 7.32
N GLU A 68 -5.58 -2.13 6.57
CA GLU A 68 -5.94 -3.16 5.59
C GLU A 68 -4.85 -3.33 4.52
N ILE A 69 -4.31 -2.24 3.98
CA ILE A 69 -3.23 -2.27 2.99
C ILE A 69 -1.99 -2.94 3.58
N ILE A 70 -1.57 -2.57 4.79
CA ILE A 70 -0.42 -3.18 5.48
C ILE A 70 -0.63 -4.70 5.64
N ASN A 71 -1.82 -5.10 6.08
CA ASN A 71 -2.18 -6.51 6.25
C ASN A 71 -2.15 -7.27 4.92
N GLN A 72 -2.63 -6.67 3.83
CA GLN A 72 -2.56 -7.27 2.49
C GLN A 72 -1.12 -7.40 2.00
N LEU A 73 -0.29 -6.36 2.16
CA LEU A 73 1.14 -6.40 1.82
C LEU A 73 1.86 -7.52 2.56
N TYR A 74 1.58 -7.68 3.86
CA TYR A 74 2.12 -8.76 4.67
C TYR A 74 1.74 -10.14 4.11
N LEU A 75 0.46 -10.37 3.80
CA LEU A 75 0.00 -11.64 3.23
C LEU A 75 0.60 -11.91 1.85
N ILE A 76 0.71 -10.90 1.00
CA ILE A 76 1.31 -10.99 -0.33
C ILE A 76 2.78 -11.40 -0.21
N ASN A 77 3.51 -10.76 0.71
CA ASN A 77 4.93 -11.05 0.95
C ASN A 77 5.13 -12.45 1.54
N GLN A 78 4.29 -12.89 2.48
CA GLN A 78 4.33 -14.27 2.97
C GLN A 78 4.11 -15.31 1.86
N ARG A 79 3.30 -14.98 0.86
CA ARG A 79 2.99 -15.86 -0.27
C ARG A 79 3.95 -15.69 -1.45
N ASN A 80 5.02 -14.90 -1.31
CA ASN A 80 5.93 -14.53 -2.41
C ASN A 80 5.17 -14.04 -3.67
N SER A 81 4.07 -13.34 -3.46
CA SER A 81 3.17 -12.85 -4.51
C SER A 81 3.57 -11.44 -4.96
N ASN A 82 2.95 -10.94 -6.02
CA ASN A 82 3.36 -9.68 -6.67
C ASN A 82 2.85 -8.43 -5.93
N GLU A 83 3.60 -8.00 -4.92
CA GLU A 83 3.39 -6.78 -4.14
C GLU A 83 3.32 -5.53 -5.02
N ILE A 84 4.21 -5.43 -6.01
CA ILE A 84 4.31 -4.27 -6.90
C ILE A 84 3.02 -4.06 -7.68
N SER A 85 2.42 -5.12 -8.23
CA SER A 85 1.16 -5.03 -8.96
C SER A 85 0.00 -4.59 -8.05
N PHE A 86 -0.04 -5.08 -6.81
CA PHE A 86 -1.02 -4.66 -5.82
C PHE A 86 -0.89 -3.16 -5.49
N LEU A 87 0.33 -2.70 -5.20
CA LEU A 87 0.60 -1.28 -4.94
C LEU A 87 0.24 -0.41 -6.14
N LYS A 88 0.60 -0.82 -7.36
CA LYS A 88 0.23 -0.08 -8.58
C LYS A 88 -1.28 0.10 -8.68
N CYS A 89 -2.07 -0.93 -8.38
CA CYS A 89 -3.53 -0.86 -8.44
C CYS A 89 -4.08 0.23 -7.52
N ILE A 90 -3.69 0.22 -6.25
CA ILE A 90 -4.14 1.20 -5.25
C ILE A 90 -3.69 2.61 -5.63
N LEU A 91 -2.39 2.77 -5.91
CA LEU A 91 -1.80 4.07 -6.23
C LEU A 91 -2.38 4.67 -7.51
N THR A 92 -2.74 3.85 -8.51
CA THR A 92 -3.42 4.31 -9.72
C THR A 92 -4.77 4.93 -9.37
N GLY A 93 -5.56 4.30 -8.50
CA GLY A 93 -6.83 4.84 -8.02
C GLY A 93 -6.66 6.20 -7.33
N LEU A 94 -5.78 6.26 -6.33
CA LEU A 94 -5.52 7.48 -5.56
C LEU A 94 -5.02 8.64 -6.44
N LEU A 95 -4.08 8.37 -7.35
CA LEU A 95 -3.54 9.39 -8.25
C LEU A 95 -4.58 9.87 -9.26
N SER A 96 -5.45 8.97 -9.75
CA SER A 96 -6.54 9.34 -10.64
C SER A 96 -7.54 10.27 -9.97
N GLU A 97 -7.85 10.05 -8.69
CA GLU A 97 -8.72 10.94 -7.91
C GLU A 97 -8.08 12.32 -7.67
N GLN A 98 -6.79 12.36 -7.35
CA GLN A 98 -6.06 13.62 -7.19
C GLN A 98 -6.04 14.48 -8.46
N LEU A 99 -6.00 13.85 -9.63
CA LEU A 99 -6.06 14.58 -10.92
C LEU A 99 -7.45 15.12 -11.24
N LYS A 100 -8.52 14.46 -10.82
CA LYS A 100 -9.91 14.93 -11.03
C LYS A 100 -10.27 16.12 -10.14
N ASN A 101 -9.60 16.23 -8.99
CA ASN A 101 -9.87 17.26 -7.98
C ASN A 101 -8.94 18.50 -8.11
N LYS A 102 -8.16 18.59 -9.20
CA LYS A 102 -7.38 19.77 -9.58
C LYS A 102 -8.08 20.53 -10.70
#